data_AF-A0A075HFC1-F1
#
_entry.id   AF-A0A075HFC1-F1
#
_cell.length_a   1.000
_cell.length_b   1.000
_cell.length_c   1.000
_cell.angle_alpha   90.00
_cell.angle_beta   90.00
_cell.angle_gamma   90.00
#
_symmetry.space_group_name_H-M   'P 1'
#
loop_
_entity.id
_entity.type
_entity.pdbx_description
1 polymer ?
#
loop_
_entity_poly.entity_id
_entity_poly.type
_entity_poly.pdbx_seq_one_letter_code
_entity_poly.pdbx_strand_id
1 'polypeptide(L)'
;TSPFLQRGKTGAARLAARFPHVPVVPMVMIGTREMMEPGKMGIWPWKRVEVNIDEPITFAQWASDPMGGGLSDEDVARIAGLEDEGMREEMSGLYRRFTDQLIETMRLMGAP
;
A
#
# COMPACT_ATOMS: atom_id res chain seq x y z
N THR A 1 -1.72 16.81 6.43
CA THR A 1 -2.16 15.83 5.41
C THR A 1 -2.60 16.62 4.20
N SER A 2 -2.01 16.37 3.04
CA SER A 2 -2.53 16.94 1.80
C SER A 2 -3.95 16.34 1.59
N PRO A 3 -4.95 17.15 1.20
CA PRO A 3 -6.36 16.84 1.46
C PRO A 3 -6.93 15.63 0.69
N PHE A 4 -6.18 15.00 -0.22
CA PHE A 4 -6.71 13.99 -1.12
C PHE A 4 -6.21 12.57 -0.86
N LEU A 5 -5.06 12.39 -0.20
CA LEU A 5 -4.55 11.07 0.19
C LEU A 5 -5.33 10.59 1.42
N GLN A 6 -6.31 9.74 1.15
CA GLN A 6 -7.11 9.11 2.19
C GLN A 6 -6.30 8.03 2.91
N ARG A 7 -6.74 7.68 4.11
CA ARG A 7 -6.22 6.51 4.82
C ARG A 7 -6.39 5.26 3.97
N GLY A 8 -5.30 4.51 3.79
CA GLY A 8 -5.31 3.26 3.03
C GLY A 8 -6.24 2.20 3.63
N LYS A 9 -6.93 1.48 2.75
CA LYS A 9 -7.69 0.27 3.10
C LYS A 9 -6.77 -0.94 3.01
N THR A 10 -6.92 -1.90 3.91
CA THR A 10 -6.05 -3.07 4.03
C THR A 10 -6.33 -4.17 3.01
N GLY A 11 -7.33 -4.03 2.14
CA GLY A 11 -7.71 -5.07 1.17
C GLY A 11 -6.56 -5.49 0.24
N ALA A 12 -5.80 -4.51 -0.28
CA ALA A 12 -4.63 -4.79 -1.11
C ALA A 12 -3.54 -5.55 -0.34
N ALA A 13 -3.29 -5.17 0.92
CA ALA A 13 -2.33 -5.87 1.78
C ALA A 13 -2.74 -7.32 2.07
N ARG A 14 -4.05 -7.58 2.26
CA ARG A 14 -4.58 -8.95 2.46
C ARG A 14 -4.34 -9.82 1.22
N LEU A 15 -4.54 -9.25 0.03
CA LEU A 15 -4.30 -9.96 -1.23
C LEU A 15 -2.79 -10.21 -1.44
N ALA A 16 -1.95 -9.21 -1.17
CA ALA A 16 -0.50 -9.32 -1.25
C ALA A 16 0.05 -10.39 -0.29
N ALA A 17 -0.45 -10.44 0.95
CA ALA A 17 -0.04 -11.47 1.90
C ALA A 17 -0.51 -12.88 1.51
N ARG A 18 -1.66 -13.00 0.84
CA ARG A 18 -2.12 -14.30 0.31
C ARG A 18 -1.24 -14.82 -0.82
N PHE A 19 -0.65 -13.91 -1.59
CA PHE A 19 0.27 -14.22 -2.69
C PHE A 19 1.61 -13.52 -2.45
N PRO A 20 2.40 -13.99 -1.46
CA PRO A 20 3.47 -13.19 -0.85
C PRO A 20 4.63 -12.85 -1.79
N HIS A 21 4.74 -13.53 -2.93
CA HIS A 21 5.75 -13.29 -3.96
C HIS A 21 5.22 -12.51 -5.17
N VAL A 22 3.94 -12.14 -5.19
CA VAL A 22 3.37 -11.28 -6.24
C VAL A 22 3.76 -9.84 -5.95
N PRO A 23 4.35 -9.11 -6.91
CA PRO A 23 4.76 -7.74 -6.71
C PRO A 23 3.57 -6.80 -6.58
N VAL A 24 3.67 -5.87 -5.63
CA VAL A 24 2.81 -4.70 -5.51
C VAL A 24 3.61 -3.50 -6.00
N VAL A 25 3.05 -2.75 -6.94
CA VAL A 25 3.70 -1.58 -7.54
C VAL A 25 2.98 -0.30 -7.09
N PRO A 26 3.60 0.53 -6.22
CA PRO A 26 3.06 1.83 -5.86
C PRO A 26 3.04 2.76 -7.08
N MET A 27 1.93 3.46 -7.27
CA MET A 27 1.79 4.45 -8.35
C MET A 27 0.96 5.64 -7.88
N VAL A 28 1.32 6.83 -8.33
CA VAL A 28 0.58 8.06 -8.06
C VAL A 28 0.34 8.83 -9.35
N MET A 29 -0.81 9.49 -9.44
CA MET A 29 -1.17 10.34 -10.57
C MET A 29 -1.45 11.76 -10.06
N ILE A 30 -0.66 12.72 -10.52
CA ILE A 30 -0.70 14.12 -10.10
C ILE A 30 -1.24 14.95 -11.26
N GLY A 31 -2.10 15.93 -11.01
CA GLY A 31 -2.68 16.78 -12.06
C GLY A 31 -4.04 16.29 -12.62
N THR A 32 -4.53 15.13 -12.18
CA THR A 32 -5.75 14.51 -12.72
C THR A 32 -7.01 15.30 -12.38
N ARG A 33 -7.06 15.92 -11.20
CA ARG A 33 -8.20 16.72 -10.75
C ARG A 33 -8.31 18.06 -11.48
N GLU A 34 -7.17 18.63 -11.89
CA GLU A 34 -7.09 19.84 -12.72
C GLU A 34 -7.54 19.57 -14.15
N MET A 35 -7.22 18.39 -14.68
CA MET A 35 -7.69 17.91 -15.99
C MET A 35 -9.20 17.64 -15.96
N MET A 36 -9.69 16.94 -14.94
CA MET A 36 -11.09 16.56 -14.80
C MET A 36 -11.49 16.51 -13.32
N GLU A 37 -12.18 17.55 -12.87
CA GLU A 37 -12.64 17.60 -11.49
C GLU A 37 -13.87 16.69 -11.29
N PRO A 38 -13.90 15.84 -10.25
CA PRO A 38 -15.05 14.99 -9.97
C PRO A 38 -16.36 15.79 -9.87
N GLY A 39 -17.41 15.31 -10.56
CA GLY A 39 -18.74 15.95 -10.57
C GLY A 39 -18.90 17.12 -11.55
N LYS A 40 -17.85 17.50 -12.29
CA LYS A 40 -17.92 18.45 -13.39
C LYS A 40 -17.85 17.73 -14.74
N MET A 41 -18.55 18.26 -15.74
CA MET A 41 -18.59 17.68 -17.09
C MET A 41 -17.45 18.18 -18.00
N GLY A 42 -16.70 19.21 -17.58
CA GLY A 42 -15.61 19.77 -18.36
C GLY A 42 -14.32 18.95 -18.23
N ILE A 43 -13.70 18.61 -19.38
CA ILE A 43 -12.37 18.02 -19.47
C ILE A 43 -11.44 19.08 -20.07
N TRP A 44 -10.25 19.25 -19.49
CA TRP A 44 -9.22 20.18 -19.96
C TRP A 44 -7.97 19.42 -20.42
N PRO A 45 -7.92 18.89 -21.66
CA PRO A 45 -6.85 17.98 -22.12
C PRO A 45 -5.45 18.57 -22.11
N TRP A 46 -5.33 19.91 -22.08
CA TRP A 46 -4.06 20.62 -22.00
C TRP A 46 -3.49 20.73 -20.58
N LYS A 47 -4.22 20.29 -19.55
CA LYS A 47 -3.69 20.19 -18.19
C LYS A 47 -2.76 18.98 -18.11
N ARG A 48 -1.55 19.20 -17.57
CA ARG A 48 -0.53 18.15 -17.44
C ARG A 48 -0.94 17.15 -16.36
N VAL A 49 -0.87 15.86 -16.70
CA VAL A 49 -0.92 14.75 -15.74
C VAL A 49 0.47 14.13 -15.66
N GLU A 50 0.95 13.94 -14.44
CA GLU A 50 2.20 13.23 -14.15
C GLU A 50 1.88 11.90 -13.49
N VAL A 51 2.55 10.84 -13.93
CA VAL A 51 2.41 9.49 -13.37
C VAL A 51 3.77 9.08 -12.84
N ASN A 52 3.86 8.93 -11.52
CA ASN A 52 5.06 8.43 -10.87
C ASN A 52 4.81 6.98 -10.46
N ILE A 53 5.73 6.10 -10.83
CA ILE A 53 5.68 4.65 -10.58
C ILE A 53 6.94 4.31 -9.80
N ASP A 54 6.80 3.64 -8.67
CA ASP A 54 7.92 3.22 -7.82
C ASP A 54 8.35 1.78 -8.14
N GLU A 55 9.46 1.37 -7.54
CA GLU A 55 9.95 0.00 -7.63
C GLU A 55 8.95 -1.00 -7.02
N PRO A 56 8.79 -2.19 -7.64
CA PRO A 56 7.91 -3.23 -7.10
C PRO A 56 8.39 -3.76 -5.75
N ILE A 57 7.45 -3.99 -4.83
CA ILE A 57 7.72 -4.67 -3.54
C ILE A 57 6.77 -5.86 -3.35
N THR A 58 7.30 -7.00 -2.97
CA THR A 58 6.48 -8.16 -2.57
C THR A 58 6.20 -8.14 -1.07
N PHE A 59 5.10 -8.76 -0.64
CA PHE A 59 4.81 -8.85 0.79
C PHE A 59 5.88 -9.67 1.54
N ALA A 60 6.44 -10.72 0.94
CA ALA A 60 7.52 -11.51 1.53
C ALA A 60 8.79 -10.67 1.79
N GLN A 61 9.21 -9.87 0.80
CA GLN A 61 10.35 -8.96 0.94
C GLN A 61 10.10 -7.95 2.06
N TRP A 62 8.95 -7.29 2.02
CA TRP A 62 8.58 -6.34 3.07
C TRP A 62 8.50 -7.00 4.45
N ALA A 63 7.90 -8.18 4.56
CA ALA A 63 7.67 -8.87 5.83
C ALA A 63 8.98 -9.27 6.52
N SER A 64 10.00 -9.66 5.74
CA SER A 64 11.32 -10.04 6.24
C SER A 64 12.27 -8.85 6.46
N ASP A 65 12.00 -7.70 5.83
CA ASP A 65 12.84 -6.52 5.98
C ASP A 65 12.72 -5.91 7.39
N PRO A 66 13.82 -5.58 8.09
CA PRO A 66 13.79 -4.95 9.41
C PRO A 66 13.07 -3.60 9.45
N MET A 67 13.06 -2.85 8.35
CA MET A 67 12.34 -1.57 8.19
C MET A 67 10.93 -1.76 7.63
N GLY A 68 10.52 -3.01 7.38
CA GLY A 68 9.17 -3.39 7.00
C GLY A 68 8.44 -4.14 8.11
N GLY A 69 8.16 -5.42 7.87
CA GLY A 69 7.46 -6.29 8.82
C GLY A 69 8.36 -6.80 9.95
N GLY A 70 9.66 -6.92 9.70
CA GLY A 70 10.67 -7.36 10.66
C GLY A 70 10.46 -8.78 11.19
N LEU A 71 9.84 -9.66 10.41
CA LEU A 71 9.55 -11.04 10.82
C LEU A 71 10.75 -11.94 10.56
N SER A 72 11.13 -12.72 11.58
CA SER A 72 12.03 -13.87 11.40
C SER A 72 11.27 -15.14 11.02
N ASP A 73 12.00 -16.19 10.65
CA ASP A 73 11.41 -17.51 10.41
C ASP A 73 10.73 -18.06 11.68
N GLU A 74 11.28 -17.77 12.87
CA GLU A 74 10.65 -18.14 14.15
C GLU A 74 9.33 -17.38 14.37
N ASP A 75 9.27 -16.10 14.02
CA ASP A 75 8.02 -15.32 14.10
C ASP A 75 6.95 -15.88 13.17
N VAL A 76 7.33 -16.24 11.94
CA VAL A 76 6.40 -16.85 10.97
C VAL A 76 5.88 -18.18 11.50
N ALA A 77 6.76 -19.03 12.02
CA ALA A 77 6.37 -20.30 12.63
C ALA A 77 5.45 -20.11 13.84
N ARG A 78 5.74 -19.12 14.69
CA ARG A 78 4.91 -18.74 15.83
C ARG A 78 3.51 -18.32 15.37
N ILE A 79 3.41 -17.40 14.41
CA ILE A 79 2.12 -16.89 13.91
C ILE A 79 1.32 -18.02 13.26
N ALA A 80 1.95 -18.90 12.50
CA ALA A 80 1.31 -20.05 11.86
C ALA A 80 0.80 -21.10 12.87
N GLY A 81 1.38 -21.15 14.07
CA GLY A 81 0.96 -22.03 15.16
C GLY A 81 -0.13 -21.47 16.08
N LEU A 82 -0.55 -20.21 15.89
CA LEU A 82 -1.62 -19.60 16.67
C LEU A 82 -2.99 -20.19 16.29
N GLU A 83 -3.93 -20.13 17.24
CA GLU A 83 -5.34 -20.34 16.93
C GLU A 83 -5.86 -19.27 15.96
N ASP A 84 -6.95 -19.57 15.27
CA ASP A 84 -7.51 -18.72 14.20
C ASP A 84 -7.71 -17.25 14.61
N GLU A 85 -8.12 -17.00 15.85
CA GLU A 85 -8.32 -15.65 16.36
C GLU A 85 -6.99 -14.90 16.53
N GLY A 86 -6.00 -15.54 17.17
CA GLY A 86 -4.67 -14.96 17.35
C GLY A 86 -3.93 -14.74 16.03
N MET A 87 -4.02 -15.69 15.10
CA MET A 87 -3.44 -15.53 13.76
C MET A 87 -4.10 -14.34 13.03
N ARG A 88 -5.42 -14.17 13.14
CA ARG A 88 -6.12 -13.05 12.50
C ARG A 88 -5.71 -11.71 13.10
N GLU A 89 -5.52 -11.63 14.41
CA GLU A 89 -5.09 -10.41 15.09
C GLU A 89 -3.69 -9.98 14.65
N GLU A 90 -2.71 -10.90 14.71
CA GLU A 90 -1.33 -10.64 14.27
C GLU A 90 -1.28 -10.21 12.80
N MET A 91 -1.99 -10.93 11.93
CA MET A 91 -2.03 -10.62 10.50
C MET A 91 -2.72 -9.28 10.23
N SER A 92 -3.75 -8.92 10.99
CA SER A 92 -4.42 -7.61 10.88
C SER A 92 -3.43 -6.45 11.13
N GLY A 93 -2.55 -6.60 12.12
CA GLY A 93 -1.46 -5.66 12.39
C GLY A 93 -0.50 -5.54 11.21
N LEU A 94 -0.06 -6.67 10.65
CA LEU A 94 0.82 -6.69 9.47
C LEU A 94 0.19 -6.02 8.25
N TYR A 95 -1.09 -6.31 7.96
CA TYR A 95 -1.78 -5.68 6.84
C TYR A 95 -1.87 -4.16 6.98
N ARG A 96 -2.12 -3.68 8.21
CA ARG A 96 -2.16 -2.25 8.49
C ARG A 96 -0.80 -1.60 8.26
N ARG A 97 0.27 -2.17 8.83
CA ARG A 97 1.64 -1.64 8.68
C ARG A 97 2.06 -1.58 7.21
N PHE A 98 1.86 -2.66 6.44
CA PHE A 98 2.17 -2.68 5.01
C PHE A 98 1.38 -1.62 4.24
N THR A 99 0.08 -1.50 4.52
CA THR A 99 -0.79 -0.49 3.88
C THR A 99 -0.32 0.92 4.19
N ASP A 100 -0.03 1.21 5.46
CA ASP A 100 0.36 2.55 5.90
C ASP A 100 1.72 2.93 5.31
N GLN A 101 2.65 1.98 5.18
CA GLN A 101 3.94 2.20 4.52
C GLN A 101 3.77 2.46 3.01
N LEU A 102 2.90 1.72 2.30
CA LEU A 102 2.59 2.01 0.90
C LEU A 102 1.97 3.40 0.70
N ILE A 103 1.11 3.83 1.62
CA ILE A 103 0.52 5.17 1.62
C ILE A 103 1.60 6.23 1.84
N GLU A 104 2.54 5.98 2.75
CA GLU A 104 3.66 6.89 2.98
C GLU A 104 4.60 6.96 1.76
N THR A 105 4.90 5.84 1.10
CA THR A 105 5.61 5.81 -0.18
C THR A 105 4.89 6.68 -1.21
N MET A 106 3.59 6.50 -1.40
CA MET A 106 2.79 7.32 -2.31
C MET A 106 2.83 8.81 -1.95
N ARG A 107 2.81 9.14 -0.65
CA ARG A 107 2.96 10.53 -0.17
C ARG A 107 4.31 11.11 -0.57
N LEU A 108 5.40 10.35 -0.41
CA LEU A 108 6.75 10.75 -0.82
C LEU A 108 6.88 10.89 -2.34
N MET A 109 6.13 10.12 -3.12
CA MET A 109 6.03 10.24 -4.58
C MET A 109 5.22 11.45 -5.06
N GLY A 110 4.64 12.23 -4.14
CA GLY A 110 3.89 13.44 -4.46
C GLY A 110 2.37 13.28 -4.45
N ALA A 111 1.83 12.20 -3.88
CA ALA A 111 0.38 12.08 -3.69
C ALA A 111 -0.16 13.25 -2.83
N PRO A 112 -1.17 13.99 -3.35
CA PRO A 112 -1.71 15.19 -2.70
C PRO A 112 -2.83 14.87 -1.71
#